data_AF-A0A1Q7UN94-F1
#
_entry.id   AF-A0A1Q7UN94-F1
#
_cell.length_a   1.000
_cell.length_b   1.000
_cell.length_c   1.000
_cell.angle_alpha   90.00
_cell.angle_beta   90.00
_cell.angle_gamma   90.00
#
_symmetry.space_group_name_H-M   'P 1'
#
loop_
_entity.id
_entity.type
_entity.pdbx_description
1 polymer ?
#
loop_
_entity_poly.entity_id
_entity_poly.type
_entity_poly.pdbx_seq_one_letter_code
_entity_poly.pdbx_strand_id
1 'polypeptide(L)'
;MANTGKKQPKRPKHVPLRTCIACRESKPKRELLRVVRTPDGHVVIDPTSKKPGRGAYLCARLSCWETAIKKKRLEQEFELTLSDEDRAGLDAFIATLPKETSVVK
;
A
#
# COMPACT_ATOMS: atom_id res chain seq x y z
N MET A 1 44.67 18.58 -27.88
CA MET A 1 44.05 17.23 -28.03
C MET A 1 44.18 16.57 -26.65
N ALA A 2 43.20 15.97 -25.96
CA ALA A 2 41.86 15.46 -26.25
C ALA A 2 41.04 15.56 -24.93
N ASN A 3 39.85 16.17 -24.98
CA ASN A 3 38.53 15.50 -24.93
C ASN A 3 38.02 15.19 -23.51
N THR A 4 37.45 16.21 -22.87
CA THR A 4 36.72 16.12 -21.59
C THR A 4 35.36 15.47 -21.82
N GLY A 5 35.25 14.18 -21.51
CA GLY A 5 34.01 13.41 -21.62
C GLY A 5 32.90 13.99 -20.73
N LYS A 6 31.93 14.67 -21.36
CA LYS A 6 30.73 15.18 -20.66
C LYS A 6 29.84 14.00 -20.24
N LYS A 7 29.68 13.76 -18.94
CA LYS A 7 28.71 12.80 -18.39
C LYS A 7 27.29 13.30 -18.68
N GLN A 8 26.51 12.51 -19.42
CA GLN A 8 25.12 12.85 -19.71
C GLN A 8 24.24 12.75 -18.44
N PRO A 9 23.23 13.63 -18.29
CA PRO A 9 22.30 13.57 -17.16
C PRO A 9 21.39 12.34 -17.25
N LYS A 10 21.24 11.60 -16.14
CA LYS A 10 20.34 10.44 -16.06
C LYS A 10 18.89 10.91 -16.20
N ARG A 11 18.13 10.28 -17.10
CA ARG A 11 16.69 10.55 -17.29
C ARG A 11 15.92 10.34 -15.96
N PRO A 12 14.95 11.22 -15.63
CA PRO A 12 14.16 11.07 -14.42
C PRO A 12 13.43 9.71 -14.45
N LYS A 13 13.53 8.97 -13.33
CA LYS A 13 12.90 7.65 -13.21
C LYS A 13 11.39 7.83 -13.08
N HIS A 14 10.63 7.10 -13.88
CA HIS A 14 9.17 7.04 -13.76
C HIS A 14 8.80 6.52 -12.36
N VAL A 15 7.92 7.25 -11.66
CA VAL A 15 7.37 6.84 -10.36
C VAL A 15 5.99 6.23 -10.61
N PRO A 16 5.81 4.91 -10.40
CA PRO A 16 4.51 4.29 -10.59
C PRO A 16 3.48 4.87 -9.63
N LEU A 17 2.32 5.21 -10.17
CA LEU A 17 1.13 5.53 -9.39
C LEU A 17 0.35 4.25 -9.07
N ARG A 18 -0.28 4.24 -7.90
CA ARG A 18 -1.12 3.14 -7.41
C ARG A 18 -2.39 3.73 -6.82
N THR A 19 -3.48 2.97 -6.87
CA THR A 19 -4.78 3.42 -6.40
C THR A 19 -5.08 2.79 -5.03
N CYS A 20 -5.48 3.63 -4.08
CA CYS A 20 -5.96 3.17 -2.79
C CYS A 20 -7.30 2.45 -2.95
N ILE A 21 -7.44 1.21 -2.46
CA ILE A 21 -8.69 0.45 -2.59
C ILE A 21 -9.85 1.03 -1.75
N ALA A 22 -9.52 1.86 -0.74
CA ALA A 22 -10.50 2.49 0.14
C ALA A 22 -11.03 3.83 -0.41
N CYS A 23 -10.14 4.82 -0.61
CA CYS A 23 -10.54 6.15 -1.07
C CYS A 23 -10.47 6.35 -2.58
N ARG A 24 -9.95 5.38 -3.34
CA ARG A 24 -9.81 5.42 -4.81
C ARG A 24 -8.92 6.53 -5.37
N GLU A 25 -8.20 7.26 -4.51
CA GLU A 25 -7.16 8.21 -4.95
C GLU A 25 -5.94 7.46 -5.51
N SER A 26 -5.33 8.02 -6.55
CA SER A 26 -4.06 7.55 -7.10
C SER A 26 -2.90 8.34 -6.50
N LYS A 27 -1.93 7.64 -5.90
CA LYS A 27 -0.75 8.23 -5.25
C LYS A 27 0.53 7.53 -5.70
N PRO A 28 1.70 8.19 -5.58
CA PRO A 28 2.99 7.54 -5.76
C PRO A 28 3.08 6.26 -4.94
N LYS A 29 3.62 5.17 -5.53
CA LYS A 29 3.77 3.86 -4.86
C LYS A 29 4.35 3.97 -3.44
N ARG A 30 5.27 4.90 -3.21
CA ARG A 30 5.98 5.08 -1.93
C ARG A 30 5.11 5.69 -0.82
N GLU A 31 3.99 6.32 -1.17
CA GLU A 31 3.06 6.92 -0.20
C GLU A 31 1.94 5.95 0.22
N LEU A 32 1.89 4.77 -0.40
CA LEU A 32 0.91 3.75 -0.09
C LEU A 32 1.57 2.56 0.60
N LEU A 33 0.81 1.96 1.49
CA LEU A 33 1.13 0.70 2.14
C LEU A 33 0.55 -0.43 1.31
N ARG A 34 1.36 -1.43 1.00
CA ARG A 34 0.91 -2.63 0.31
C ARG A 34 0.47 -3.68 1.33
N VAL A 35 -0.67 -4.29 1.06
CA VAL A 35 -1.15 -5.53 1.69
C VAL A 35 -1.12 -6.62 0.64
N VAL A 36 -0.78 -7.84 1.02
CA VAL A 36 -0.68 -8.97 0.10
C VAL A 36 -1.43 -10.17 0.65
N ARG A 37 -2.20 -10.81 -0.22
CA ARG A 37 -2.65 -12.20 -0.02
C ARG A 37 -1.52 -13.12 -0.46
N THR A 38 -0.92 -13.85 0.47
CA THR A 38 0.13 -14.83 0.18
C THR A 38 -0.46 -16.07 -0.51
N PRO A 39 0.36 -16.90 -1.18
CA PRO A 39 -0.09 -18.17 -1.74
C PRO A 39 -0.74 -19.09 -0.69
N ASP A 40 -0.31 -18.99 0.55
CA ASP A 40 -0.82 -19.77 1.69
C ASP A 40 -2.18 -19.27 2.20
N GLY A 41 -2.74 -18.22 1.59
CA GLY A 41 -4.06 -17.68 1.93
C GLY A 41 -4.07 -16.61 3.02
N HIS A 42 -2.91 -16.27 3.58
CA HIS A 42 -2.79 -15.23 4.62
C HIS A 42 -2.78 -13.82 4.03
N VAL A 43 -3.33 -12.88 4.78
CA VAL A 43 -3.33 -11.45 4.42
C VAL A 43 -2.37 -10.69 5.33
N VAL A 44 -1.26 -10.23 4.75
CA VAL A 44 -0.18 -9.59 5.50
C VAL A 44 0.24 -8.26 4.89
N ILE A 45 0.80 -7.39 5.72
CA ILE A 45 1.36 -6.12 5.27
C ILE A 45 2.75 -6.37 4.65
N ASP A 46 3.01 -5.74 3.51
CA ASP A 46 4.27 -5.84 2.78
C ASP A 46 4.84 -4.47 2.41
N PRO A 47 5.54 -3.79 3.35
CA PRO A 47 6.19 -2.50 3.06
C PRO A 47 7.28 -2.62 1.98
N THR A 48 7.87 -3.81 1.83
CA THR A 48 9.00 -4.04 0.92
C THR A 48 8.55 -4.21 -0.53
N SER A 49 7.27 -4.50 -0.78
CA SER A 49 6.73 -4.89 -2.09
C SER A 49 7.43 -6.10 -2.72
N LYS A 50 8.00 -6.99 -1.91
CA LYS A 50 8.73 -8.18 -2.37
C LYS A 50 7.97 -9.48 -2.11
N LYS A 51 6.94 -9.48 -1.26
CA LYS A 51 6.20 -10.70 -0.93
C LYS A 51 5.39 -11.17 -2.15
N PRO A 52 5.40 -12.48 -2.46
CA PRO A 52 4.63 -13.04 -3.56
C PRO A 52 3.13 -12.98 -3.26
N GLY A 53 2.30 -12.94 -4.31
CA GLY A 53 0.85 -12.98 -4.21
C GLY A 53 0.11 -11.71 -4.67
N ARG A 54 -1.22 -11.72 -4.56
CA ARG A 54 -2.09 -10.62 -5.00
C ARG A 54 -1.95 -9.45 -4.04
N GLY A 55 -1.53 -8.30 -4.55
CA GLY A 55 -1.27 -7.11 -3.74
C GLY A 55 -2.34 -6.05 -3.92
N ALA A 56 -2.74 -5.41 -2.81
CA ALA A 56 -3.59 -4.23 -2.78
C ALA A 56 -2.87 -3.08 -2.09
N TYR A 57 -3.31 -1.84 -2.35
CA TYR A 57 -2.69 -0.65 -1.77
C TYR A 57 -3.69 0.16 -0.95
N LEU A 58 -3.24 0.66 0.19
CA LEU A 58 -3.98 1.56 1.08
C LEU A 58 -3.11 2.77 1.42
N CYS A 59 -3.73 3.92 1.62
CA CYS A 59 -3.00 5.09 2.09
C CYS A 59 -2.45 4.84 3.51
N ALA A 60 -1.31 5.47 3.83
CA ALA A 60 -0.70 5.42 5.17
C ALA A 60 -1.46 6.29 6.20
N ARG A 61 -2.78 6.09 6.30
CA ARG A 61 -3.69 6.89 7.13
C ARG A 61 -4.82 6.04 7.69
N LEU A 62 -5.18 6.26 8.96
CA LEU A 62 -6.17 5.44 9.67
C LEU A 62 -7.51 5.32 8.92
N SER A 63 -8.04 6.44 8.41
CA SER A 63 -9.35 6.51 7.73
C SER A 63 -9.51 5.53 6.55
N CYS A 64 -8.44 5.29 5.79
CA CYS A 64 -8.47 4.33 4.67
C CYS A 64 -8.53 2.88 5.17
N TRP A 65 -7.84 2.56 6.26
CA TRP A 65 -7.81 1.21 6.80
C TRP A 65 -9.11 0.85 7.49
N GLU A 66 -9.66 1.76 8.30
CA GLU A 66 -10.99 1.57 8.90
C GLU A 66 -12.05 1.37 7.83
N THR A 67 -12.02 2.16 6.75
CA THR A 67 -12.93 2.00 5.62
C THR A 67 -12.73 0.66 4.92
N ALA A 68 -11.48 0.23 4.72
CA ALA A 68 -11.16 -1.03 4.07
C ALA A 68 -11.71 -2.23 4.86
N ILE A 69 -11.52 -2.23 6.18
CA ILE A 69 -12.02 -3.26 7.08
C ILE A 69 -13.55 -3.22 7.17
N LYS A 70 -14.13 -2.05 7.46
CA LYS A 70 -15.59 -1.89 7.62
C LYS A 70 -16.37 -2.28 6.37
N LYS A 71 -15.85 -1.96 5.18
CA LYS A 71 -16.49 -2.27 3.89
C LYS A 71 -15.99 -3.58 3.27
N LYS A 72 -15.23 -4.38 4.01
CA LYS A 72 -14.67 -5.66 3.55
C LYS A 72 -13.91 -5.57 2.22
N ARG A 73 -13.19 -4.46 2.01
CA ARG A 73 -12.47 -4.19 0.75
C ARG A 73 -11.31 -5.15 0.53
N LEU A 74 -10.65 -5.59 1.61
CA LEU A 74 -9.56 -6.56 1.52
C LEU A 74 -10.10 -7.94 1.14
N GLU A 75 -11.20 -8.37 1.74
CA GLU A 75 -11.90 -9.61 1.38
C GLU A 75 -12.38 -9.59 -0.09
N GLN A 76 -12.96 -8.48 -0.53
CA GLN A 76 -13.37 -8.29 -1.93
C GLN A 76 -12.18 -8.32 -2.89
N GLU A 77 -11.11 -7.61 -2.57
CA GLU A 77 -9.93 -7.51 -3.43
C GLU A 77 -9.14 -8.82 -3.46
N PHE A 78 -9.14 -9.59 -2.39
CA PHE A 78 -8.40 -10.84 -2.31
C PHE A 78 -9.26 -12.08 -2.55
N GLU A 79 -10.57 -11.93 -2.71
CA GLU A 79 -11.53 -13.02 -2.91
C GLU A 79 -11.37 -14.10 -1.84
N LEU A 80 -11.33 -13.67 -0.58
CA LEU A 80 -11.20 -14.53 0.59
C LEU A 80 -11.95 -13.94 1.79
N THR A 81 -12.14 -14.76 2.81
CA THR A 81 -12.55 -14.30 4.14
C THR A 81 -11.30 -14.14 5.00
N LEU A 82 -11.12 -12.97 5.62
CA LEU A 82 -10.01 -12.76 6.54
C LEU A 82 -10.16 -13.71 7.74
N SER A 83 -9.08 -14.42 8.07
CA SER A 83 -9.02 -15.19 9.31
C SER A 83 -8.98 -14.24 10.51
N ASP A 84 -9.38 -14.73 11.69
CA ASP A 84 -9.32 -13.95 12.94
C ASP A 84 -7.88 -13.53 13.26
N GLU A 85 -6.91 -14.40 12.95
CA GLU A 85 -5.47 -14.11 13.11
C GLU A 85 -5.01 -12.99 12.17
N ASP A 86 -5.29 -13.08 10.87
CA ASP A 86 -4.91 -12.04 9.91
C ASP A 86 -5.60 -10.72 10.29
N ARG A 87 -6.86 -10.77 10.70
CA ARG A 87 -7.61 -9.60 11.13
C ARG A 87 -6.98 -8.95 12.36
N ALA A 88 -6.64 -9.72 13.39
CA ALA A 88 -5.97 -9.21 14.58
C ALA A 88 -4.60 -8.59 14.23
N GLY A 89 -3.84 -9.21 13.32
CA GLY A 89 -2.56 -8.66 12.83
C GLY A 89 -2.73 -7.34 12.09
N LEU A 90 -3.76 -7.21 11.26
CA LEU A 90 -4.11 -5.94 10.61
C LEU A 90 -4.53 -4.89 11.64
N ASP A 91 -5.41 -5.22 12.58
CA ASP A 91 -5.89 -4.28 13.60
C ASP A 91 -4.75 -3.77 14.50
N ALA A 92 -3.80 -4.64 14.86
CA ALA A 92 -2.59 -4.25 15.60
C ALA A 92 -1.74 -3.24 14.82
N PHE A 93 -1.58 -3.43 13.51
CA PHE A 93 -0.88 -2.46 12.67
C PHE A 93 -1.67 -1.16 12.52
N ILE A 94 -2.99 -1.23 12.32
CA ILE A 94 -3.86 -0.07 12.16
C ILE A 94 -3.77 0.83 13.40
N ALA A 95 -3.66 0.26 14.59
CA ALA A 95 -3.47 1.00 15.84
C ALA A 95 -2.18 1.84 15.87
N THR A 96 -1.17 1.51 15.05
CA THR A 96 0.08 2.28 14.92
C THR A 96 -0.01 3.43 13.93
N LEU A 97 -1.06 3.50 13.12
CA LEU A 97 -1.21 4.53 12.09
C LEU A 97 -1.56 5.89 12.71
N PRO A 98 -1.05 6.99 12.14
CA PRO A 98 -1.44 8.32 12.59
C PRO A 98 -2.94 8.52 12.34
N LYS A 99 -3.64 8.98 13.39
CA LYS A 99 -4.97 9.55 13.26
C LYS A 99 -4.80 10.83 12.45
N GLU A 100 -5.44 10.90 11.28
CA GLU A 100 -5.37 12.12 10.49
C GLU A 100 -5.98 13.28 11.26
N THR A 101 -5.18 14.29 11.59
CA THR A 101 -5.69 15.64 11.77
C THR A 101 -6.18 16.11 10.41
N SER A 102 -7.48 16.22 10.28
CA SER A 102 -8.19 16.83 9.17
C SER A 102 -7.55 18.16 8.77
N VAL A 103 -6.70 18.18 7.74
CA VAL A 103 -6.58 19.37 6.91
C VAL A 103 -7.63 19.20 5.84
N VAL A 104 -8.85 19.58 6.24
CA VAL A 104 -9.96 19.86 5.34
C VAL A 104 -9.42 20.82 4.28
N LYS A 105 -9.58 20.45 3.03
CA LYS A 105 -9.40 21.35 1.91
C LYS A 105 -10.67 22.14 1.69
#